data_AF-A0A2V5LW02-F1
#
_entry.id   AF-A0A2V5LW02-F1
#
_cell.length_a   1.000
_cell.length_b   1.000
_cell.length_c   1.000
_cell.angle_alpha   90.00
_cell.angle_beta   90.00
_cell.angle_gamma   90.00
#
_symmetry.space_group_name_H-M   'P 1'
#
loop_
_entity.id
_entity.type
_entity.pdbx_description
1 polymer ?
#
loop_
_entity_poly.entity_id
_entity_poly.type
_entity_poly.pdbx_seq_one_letter_code
_entity_poly.pdbx_strand_id
1 'polypeptide(L)' 'LFRKEKEAKTLWSKLAFTHRKEFVQWISGAKQDETTERRAAKAVAMILEEKTIS' A
#
# COMPACT_ATOMS: atom_id res chain seq x y z
N LEU A 1 2.11 -18.52 4.82
CA LEU A 1 1.82 -17.09 5.11
C LEU A 1 2.27 -16.13 3.99
N PHE A 2 3.35 -16.41 3.25
CA PHE A 2 3.90 -15.52 2.19
C PHE A 2 3.11 -15.35 0.87
N ARG A 3 1.97 -16.01 0.67
CA ARG A 3 1.26 -15.95 -0.62
C ARG A 3 0.68 -14.56 -0.90
N LYS A 4 0.02 -13.97 0.10
CA LYS A 4 -0.60 -12.64 0.00
C LYS A 4 0.42 -11.52 -0.18
N GLU A 5 1.59 -11.62 0.47
CA GLU A 5 2.67 -10.64 0.31
C GLU A 5 3.26 -10.66 -1.10
N LYS A 6 3.45 -11.86 -1.68
CA LYS A 6 3.90 -12.01 -3.07
C LYS A 6 2.88 -11.44 -4.04
N GLU A 7 1.60 -11.74 -3.85
CA GLU A 7 0.51 -11.23 -4.68
C GLU A 7 0.39 -9.70 -4.61
N ALA A 8 0.37 -9.14 -3.40
CA ALA A 8 0.38 -7.68 -3.19
C ALA A 8 1.59 -7.02 -3.86
N LYS A 9 2.78 -7.63 -3.79
CA LYS A 9 3.99 -7.13 -4.45
C LYS A 9 3.84 -7.15 -5.98
N THR A 10 3.24 -8.20 -6.54
CA THR A 10 2.96 -8.28 -7.97
C THR A 10 1.95 -7.21 -8.39
N LEU A 11 0.85 -7.05 -7.67
CA LEU A 11 -0.16 -6.02 -7.96
C LEU A 11 0.43 -4.61 -7.84
N TRP A 12 1.22 -4.35 -6.79
CA TRP A 12 1.96 -3.10 -6.62
C TRP A 12 2.84 -2.74 -7.82
N SER A 13 3.55 -3.73 -8.38
CA SER A 13 4.40 -3.50 -9.56
C SER A 13 3.62 -3.11 -10.81
N LYS A 14 2.34 -3.50 -10.90
CA LYS A 14 1.46 -3.21 -12.03
C LYS A 14 0.71 -1.88 -11.89
N LEU A 15 0.65 -1.28 -10.70
CA LEU A 15 -0.04 -0.02 -10.49
C LEU A 15 0.52 1.10 -11.38
N ALA A 16 -0.34 2.05 -11.74
CA ALA A 16 0.12 3.31 -12.34
C ALA A 16 1.06 4.05 -11.39
N PHE A 17 1.99 4.84 -11.95
CA PHE A 17 2.93 5.63 -11.15
C PHE A 17 2.20 6.57 -10.16
N THR A 18 1.10 7.17 -10.58
CA THR A 18 0.27 8.06 -9.74
C THR A 18 -0.29 7.34 -8.52
N HIS A 19 -0.89 6.16 -8.69
CA HIS A 19 -1.42 5.37 -7.57
C HIS A 19 -0.32 4.94 -6.60
N ARG A 20 0.85 4.51 -7.10
CA ARG A 20 2.00 4.21 -6.22
C ARG A 20 2.43 5.44 -5.43
N LYS A 21 2.50 6.61 -6.08
CA LYS A 21 2.88 7.87 -5.42
C LYS A 21 1.88 8.24 -4.33
N GLU A 22 0.57 8.11 -4.57
CA GLU A 22 -0.47 8.37 -3.57
C GLU A 22 -0.32 7.48 -2.34
N PHE A 23 -0.12 6.17 -2.53
CA PHE A 23 0.16 5.23 -1.42
C PHE A 23 1.40 5.63 -0.62
N VAL A 24 2.51 5.93 -1.30
CA VAL A 24 3.75 6.35 -0.63
C VAL A 24 3.53 7.62 0.18
N GLN A 25 2.92 8.66 -0.42
CA GLN A 25 2.66 9.93 0.25
C GLN A 25 1.72 9.79 1.43
N TRP A 26 0.69 8.96 1.31
CA TRP A 26 -0.24 8.71 2.41
C TRP A 26 0.45 7.98 3.57
N ILE A 27 1.27 6.96 3.29
CA ILE A 27 2.01 6.25 4.33
C ILE A 27 3.04 7.17 4.98
N SER A 28 3.89 7.82 4.19
CA SER A 28 4.99 8.68 4.68
C SER A 28 4.50 9.99 5.31
N GLY A 29 3.26 10.41 5.05
CA GLY A 29 2.65 11.58 5.68
C GLY A 29 2.24 11.36 7.14
N ALA A 30 2.36 10.14 7.67
CA ALA A 30 2.15 9.87 9.08
C ALA A 30 3.32 10.39 9.93
N LYS A 31 3.01 11.02 11.07
CA LYS A 31 4.01 11.56 12.01
C LYS A 31 4.43 10.57 13.10
N GLN A 32 3.68 9.48 13.26
CA GLN A 32 3.90 8.48 14.29
C GLN A 32 4.14 7.13 13.61
N ASP A 33 5.12 6.38 14.10
CA ASP A 33 5.53 5.09 13.54
C ASP A 33 4.37 4.10 13.53
N GLU A 34 3.57 4.04 14.61
CA GLU A 34 2.37 3.19 14.67
C GLU A 34 1.38 3.52 13.53
N THR A 35 1.21 4.81 13.22
CA THR A 35 0.31 5.21 12.13
C THR A 35 0.91 4.85 10.77
N THR A 36 2.23 4.97 10.60
CA THR A 36 2.95 4.54 9.40
C THR A 36 2.77 3.04 9.17
N GLU A 37 2.99 2.22 10.20
CA GLU A 37 2.83 0.76 10.14
C GLU A 37 1.38 0.37 9.83
N ARG A 38 0.42 0.99 10.50
CA ARG A 38 -1.01 0.75 10.24
C ARG A 38 -1.40 1.11 8.81
N ARG A 39 -0.90 2.23 8.28
CA ARG A 39 -1.16 2.64 6.88
C ARG A 39 -0.49 1.70 5.90
N ALA A 40 0.73 1.23 6.18
CA ALA A 40 1.41 0.25 5.34
C ALA A 40 0.66 -1.09 5.27
N ALA A 41 0.21 -1.61 6.41
CA ALA A 41 -0.61 -2.82 6.47
C ALA A 41 -1.93 -2.64 5.71
N LYS A 42 -2.60 -1.49 5.88
CA LYS A 42 -3.82 -1.16 5.16
C LYS A 42 -3.60 -1.02 3.65
N ALA A 43 -2.48 -0.43 3.22
CA ALA A 43 -2.15 -0.33 1.81
C ALA A 43 -2.02 -1.72 1.17
N VAL A 44 -1.35 -2.67 1.83
CA VAL A 44 -1.26 -4.06 1.36
C VAL A 44 -2.65 -4.68 1.19
N ALA A 45 -3.55 -4.51 2.16
CA ALA A 45 -4.92 -5.00 2.04
C ALA A 45 -5.68 -4.34 0.88
N MET A 46 -5.58 -3.02 0.72
CA MET A 46 -6.22 -2.28 -0.37
C MET A 46 -5.71 -2.69 -1.75
N ILE A 47 -4.40 -2.94 -1.89
CA ILE A 47 -3.79 -3.41 -3.14
C ILE A 47 -4.32 -4.79 -3.52
N LEU A 48 -4.49 -5.70 -2.54
CA LEU A 48 -5.08 -7.02 -2.78
C LEU A 48 -6.56 -6.95 -3.17
N GLU A 49 -7.24 -5.87 -2.77
CA GLU A 49 -8.62 -5.57 -3.16
C GLU A 49 -8.71 -4.68 -4.42
N GLU A 50 -7.58 -4.38 -5.07
CA GLU A 50 -7.49 -3.49 -6.25
C GLU A 50 -8.05 -2.07 -6.02
N LYS A 51 -8.01 -1.59 -4.78
CA LYS A 51 -8.46 -0.24 -4.39
C LYS A 51 -7.31 0.78 -4.43
N THR A 52 -7.65 2.03 -4.71
CA THR A 52 -6.76 3.19 -4.61
C THR A 52 -7.05 4.03 -3.36
N ILE A 53 -6.20 5.01 -3.08
CA ILE A 53 -6.39 5.95 -1.94
C ILE A 53 -7.38 7.08 -2.28
N SER A 54 -7.59 7.30 -3.57
CA SER A 54 -8.43 8.34 -4.18
C SER A 54 -9.90 8.23 -3.78
#